data_AF-A0A954HRD0-F1
#
_entry.id   AF-A0A954HRD0-F1
#
_cell.length_a   1.000
_cell.length_b   1.000
_cell.length_c   1.000
_cell.angle_alpha   90.00
_cell.angle_beta   90.00
_cell.angle_gamma   90.00
#
_symmetry.space_group_name_H-M   'P 1'
#
loop_
_entity.id
_entity.type
_entity.pdbx_description
1 polymer ?
#
loop_
_entity_poly.entity_id
_entity_poly.type
_entity_poly.pdbx_seq_one_letter_code
_entity_poly.pdbx_strand_id
1 'polypeptide(L)'
;MTSEILRELAAVVTPSRLLDSRDELLVYECDGYVVEKNVPDVVVFPESAAEVQSVVRICNRHNIPFVPRGAGTSLAGGCLPVGGGVMIALTRMRKIHEINLRDRFAVVEPGVVNINLTRALAGTGFHYAPDPSSQGA
;
A
#
# COMPACT_ATOMS: atom_id res chain seq x y z
N MET A 1 5.72 -18.16 -6.48
CA MET A 1 5.14 -17.55 -7.71
C MET A 1 5.73 -18.15 -9.00
N THR A 2 4.99 -18.27 -10.12
CA THR A 2 5.57 -18.70 -11.42
C THR A 2 6.16 -17.52 -12.21
N SER A 3 7.11 -17.81 -13.12
CA SER A 3 7.74 -16.79 -13.98
C SER A 3 6.78 -16.12 -14.98
N GLU A 4 5.68 -16.80 -15.33
CA GLU A 4 4.61 -16.22 -16.15
C GLU A 4 3.85 -15.14 -15.38
N ILE A 5 3.44 -15.44 -14.14
CA ILE A 5 2.65 -14.51 -13.32
C ILE A 5 3.49 -13.29 -12.93
N LEU A 6 4.78 -13.48 -12.64
CA LEU A 6 5.71 -12.37 -12.38
C LEU A 6 5.82 -11.43 -13.59
N ARG A 7 5.87 -11.97 -14.81
CA ARG A 7 5.88 -11.16 -16.04
C ARG A 7 4.57 -10.40 -16.25
N GLU A 8 3.43 -11.03 -15.97
CA GLU A 8 2.12 -10.34 -16.05
C GLU A 8 2.01 -9.20 -15.04
N LEU A 9 2.41 -9.42 -13.79
CA LEU A 9 2.42 -8.38 -12.76
C LEU A 9 3.39 -7.25 -13.14
N ALA A 10 4.59 -7.60 -13.60
CA ALA A 10 5.59 -6.63 -14.07
C ALA A 10 5.11 -5.84 -15.30
N ALA A 11 4.27 -6.41 -16.16
CA ALA A 11 3.67 -5.67 -17.27
C ALA A 11 2.67 -4.59 -16.81
N VAL A 12 2.03 -4.79 -15.64
CA VAL A 12 1.11 -3.80 -15.05
C VAL A 12 1.85 -2.68 -14.33
N VAL A 13 2.80 -3.02 -13.45
CA VAL A 13 3.48 -2.02 -12.60
C VAL A 13 4.88 -1.65 -13.09
N THR A 14 5.38 -2.22 -14.18
CA THR A 14 6.80 -2.19 -14.61
C THR A 14 7.74 -2.99 -13.67
N PRO A 15 8.83 -3.58 -14.22
CA PRO A 15 9.78 -4.36 -13.40
C PRO A 15 10.42 -3.58 -12.24
N SER A 16 10.63 -2.27 -12.37
CA SER A 16 11.23 -1.44 -11.30
C SER A 16 10.30 -1.17 -10.11
N ARG A 17 9.01 -1.52 -10.22
CA ARG A 17 8.00 -1.40 -9.15
C ARG A 17 7.45 -2.78 -8.75
N LEU A 18 8.26 -3.81 -8.90
CA LEU A 18 7.99 -5.17 -8.47
C LEU A 18 9.23 -5.69 -7.74
N LEU A 19 9.04 -6.33 -6.59
CA LEU A 19 10.11 -7.00 -5.83
C LEU A 19 9.76 -8.48 -5.74
N ASP A 20 10.70 -9.34 -6.11
CA ASP A 20 10.58 -10.80 -6.04
C ASP A 20 11.85 -11.48 -5.49
N SER A 21 12.90 -10.71 -5.17
CA SER A 21 14.10 -11.25 -4.53
C SER A 21 13.89 -11.42 -3.03
N ARG A 22 14.47 -12.49 -2.45
CA ARG A 22 14.23 -12.83 -1.04
C ARG A 22 14.65 -11.70 -0.09
N ASP A 23 15.80 -11.07 -0.34
CA ASP A 23 16.36 -10.05 0.55
C ASP A 23 15.51 -8.78 0.57
N GLU A 24 14.92 -8.39 -0.58
CA GLU A 24 14.00 -7.25 -0.67
C GLU A 24 12.67 -7.55 0.02
N LEU A 25 12.18 -8.79 -0.09
CA LEU A 25 10.90 -9.22 0.47
C LEU A 25 10.93 -9.34 2.01
N LEU A 26 12.10 -9.54 2.64
CA LEU A 26 12.23 -9.62 4.10
C LEU A 26 11.74 -8.35 4.80
N VAL A 27 11.87 -7.18 4.18
CA VAL A 27 11.35 -5.91 4.73
C VAL A 27 9.82 -5.90 4.85
N TYR A 28 9.16 -6.83 4.15
CA TYR A 28 7.72 -6.96 4.08
C TYR A 28 7.18 -8.13 4.91
N GLU A 29 8.03 -8.82 5.68
CA GLU A 29 7.64 -10.05 6.41
C GLU A 29 6.65 -9.82 7.56
N CYS A 30 6.59 -8.60 8.10
CA CYS A 30 5.61 -8.19 9.10
C CYS A 30 5.28 -6.69 8.97
N ASP A 31 4.29 -6.24 9.75
CA ASP A 31 4.05 -4.84 10.05
C ASP A 31 4.66 -4.49 11.43
N GLY A 32 4.06 -3.57 12.18
CA GLY A 32 4.49 -3.27 13.54
C GLY A 32 4.23 -4.42 14.53
N TYR A 33 3.43 -5.42 14.16
CA TYR A 33 3.25 -6.64 14.93
C TYR A 33 4.38 -7.65 14.63
N VAL A 34 5.54 -7.42 15.24
CA VAL A 34 6.78 -8.16 14.96
C VAL A 34 6.82 -9.60 15.49
N VAL A 35 5.80 -10.01 16.24
CA VAL A 35 5.72 -11.36 16.84
C VAL A 35 5.47 -12.43 15.77
N GLU A 36 4.71 -12.10 14.73
CA GLU A 36 4.40 -13.00 13.62
C GLU A 36 5.01 -12.48 12.32
N LYS A 37 5.60 -13.40 11.55
CA LYS A 37 6.34 -13.08 10.33
C LYS A 37 5.99 -14.06 9.22
N ASN A 38 5.70 -13.54 8.04
CA ASN A 38 5.52 -14.31 6.84
C ASN A 38 5.97 -13.50 5.64
N VAL A 39 6.78 -14.09 4.76
CA VAL A 39 7.35 -13.37 3.61
C VAL A 39 6.37 -13.51 2.43
N PRO A 40 5.96 -12.41 1.78
CA PRO A 40 5.12 -12.52 0.58
C PRO A 40 5.89 -13.16 -0.58
N ASP A 41 5.19 -13.69 -1.59
CA ASP A 41 5.84 -14.22 -2.80
C ASP A 41 6.38 -13.09 -3.70
N VAL A 42 5.72 -11.93 -3.68
CA VAL A 42 6.04 -10.75 -4.49
C VAL A 42 5.41 -9.51 -3.88
N VAL A 43 6.06 -8.36 -4.03
CA VAL A 43 5.50 -7.04 -3.66
C VAL A 43 5.39 -6.20 -4.93
N VAL A 44 4.23 -5.59 -5.16
CA VAL A 44 4.01 -4.65 -6.27
C VAL A 44 3.66 -3.26 -5.77
N PHE A 45 4.12 -2.23 -6.49
CA PHE A 45 3.91 -0.82 -6.12
C PHE A 45 3.13 -0.07 -7.21
N PRO A 46 1.80 -0.24 -7.26
CA PRO A 46 0.97 0.50 -8.21
C PRO A 46 0.95 2.00 -7.90
N GLU A 47 0.70 2.80 -8.94
CA GLU A 47 0.59 4.26 -8.91
C GLU A 47 -0.79 4.75 -9.36
N SER A 48 -1.71 3.84 -9.68
CA SER A 48 -3.08 4.20 -10.05
C SER A 48 -4.09 3.14 -9.65
N ALA A 49 -5.37 3.54 -9.54
CA ALA A 49 -6.46 2.61 -9.33
C ALA A 49 -6.59 1.58 -10.45
N ALA A 50 -6.26 1.93 -11.70
CA ALA A 50 -6.29 1.01 -12.83
C ALA A 50 -5.23 -0.10 -12.72
N GLU A 51 -4.03 0.24 -12.24
CA GLU A 51 -2.98 -0.74 -11.95
C GLU A 51 -3.39 -1.67 -10.80
N VAL A 52 -3.94 -1.13 -9.70
CA VAL A 52 -4.47 -1.94 -8.58
C VAL A 52 -5.52 -2.93 -9.08
N GLN A 53 -6.51 -2.46 -9.86
CA GLN A 53 -7.54 -3.32 -10.44
C GLN A 53 -6.95 -4.43 -11.31
N SER A 54 -5.93 -4.12 -12.11
CA SER A 54 -5.29 -5.08 -12.99
C SER A 54 -4.52 -6.15 -12.21
N VAL A 55 -3.78 -5.75 -11.16
CA VAL A 55 -3.13 -6.68 -10.23
C VAL A 55 -4.14 -7.61 -9.56
N VAL A 56 -5.24 -7.05 -9.02
CA VAL A 56 -6.28 -7.85 -8.35
C VAL A 56 -6.94 -8.84 -9.31
N ARG A 57 -7.20 -8.43 -10.57
CA ARG A 57 -7.73 -9.34 -11.61
C ARG A 57 -6.77 -10.47 -11.95
N ILE A 58 -5.46 -10.20 -12.01
CA ILE A 58 -4.43 -11.23 -12.20
C ILE A 58 -4.46 -12.20 -11.02
N CYS A 59 -4.43 -11.70 -9.78
CA CYS A 59 -4.47 -12.53 -8.58
C CYS A 59 -5.71 -13.44 -8.57
N ASN A 60 -6.89 -12.88 -8.88
CA ASN A 60 -8.14 -13.62 -8.95
C ASN A 60 -8.12 -14.71 -10.04
N ARG A 61 -7.64 -14.40 -11.25
CA ARG A 61 -7.58 -15.37 -12.36
C ARG A 61 -6.69 -16.57 -12.02
N HIS A 62 -5.61 -16.35 -11.28
CA HIS A 62 -4.67 -17.41 -10.88
C HIS A 62 -4.94 -18.00 -9.49
N ASN A 63 -6.03 -17.60 -8.82
CA ASN A 63 -6.35 -18.01 -7.45
C ASN A 63 -5.21 -17.74 -6.45
N ILE A 64 -4.54 -16.60 -6.60
CA ILE A 64 -3.45 -16.18 -5.71
C ILE A 64 -4.01 -15.22 -4.64
N PRO A 65 -3.75 -15.47 -3.35
CA PRO A 65 -4.12 -14.52 -2.30
C PRO A 65 -3.35 -13.20 -2.47
N PHE A 66 -3.98 -12.10 -2.11
CA PHE A 66 -3.31 -10.81 -2.08
C PHE A 66 -3.67 -10.04 -0.81
N VAL A 67 -2.76 -9.15 -0.39
CA VAL A 67 -2.95 -8.31 0.79
C VAL A 67 -2.52 -6.87 0.49
N PRO A 68 -3.37 -5.85 0.74
CA PRO A 68 -2.96 -4.47 0.63
C PRO A 68 -2.10 -4.05 1.82
N ARG A 69 -1.09 -3.21 1.58
CA ARG A 69 -0.23 -2.64 2.62
C ARG A 69 -0.03 -1.14 2.39
N GLY A 70 -0.28 -0.35 3.43
CA GLY A 70 0.11 1.06 3.52
C GLY A 70 1.55 1.20 4.02
N ALA A 71 1.77 1.98 5.08
CA ALA A 71 3.10 2.13 5.69
C ALA A 71 3.59 0.88 6.45
N GLY A 72 2.68 -0.04 6.83
CA GLY A 72 3.03 -1.25 7.59
C GLY A 72 3.25 -0.99 9.08
N THR A 73 2.54 -0.03 9.68
CA THR A 73 2.68 0.35 11.10
C THR A 73 1.63 -0.28 12.02
N SER A 74 0.78 -1.17 11.51
CA SER A 74 -0.26 -1.82 12.34
C SER A 74 0.40 -2.70 13.41
N LEU A 75 -0.22 -2.76 14.60
CA LEU A 75 0.23 -3.59 15.72
C LEU A 75 -0.59 -4.88 15.88
N ALA A 76 -1.45 -5.19 14.91
CA ALA A 76 -2.36 -6.32 14.94
C ALA A 76 -2.13 -7.35 13.82
N GLY A 77 -1.09 -7.20 12.99
CA GLY A 77 -0.79 -8.12 11.89
C GLY A 77 -1.77 -8.03 10.72
N GLY A 78 -2.46 -6.90 10.56
CA GLY A 78 -3.53 -6.72 9.57
C GLY A 78 -3.08 -6.80 8.12
N CYS A 79 -1.78 -6.64 7.84
CA CYS A 79 -1.20 -6.86 6.51
C CYS A 79 -0.16 -7.99 6.49
N LEU A 80 -0.24 -8.94 7.42
CA LEU A 80 0.59 -10.15 7.38
C LEU A 80 0.18 -11.00 6.15
N PRO A 81 1.12 -11.41 5.27
CA PRO A 81 0.80 -12.19 4.08
C PRO A 81 0.66 -13.68 4.43
N VAL A 82 -0.43 -14.02 5.13
CA VAL A 82 -0.71 -15.40 5.54
C VAL A 82 -0.91 -16.27 4.30
N GLY A 83 -0.02 -17.25 4.11
CA GLY A 83 -0.03 -18.11 2.93
C GLY A 83 0.70 -17.53 1.70
N GLY A 84 1.47 -16.45 1.88
CA GLY A 84 2.25 -15.83 0.81
C GLY A 84 1.41 -14.95 -0.11
N GLY A 85 1.65 -15.05 -1.41
CA GLY A 85 0.91 -14.32 -2.44
C GLY A 85 1.43 -12.91 -2.73
N VAL A 86 0.54 -12.08 -3.27
CA VAL A 86 0.90 -10.74 -3.77
C VAL A 86 0.62 -9.69 -2.70
N MET A 87 1.66 -9.01 -2.25
CA MET A 87 1.50 -7.80 -1.44
C MET A 87 1.36 -6.57 -2.33
N ILE A 88 0.28 -5.81 -2.16
CA ILE A 88 0.00 -4.59 -2.92
C ILE A 88 0.39 -3.39 -2.06
N ALA A 89 1.57 -2.85 -2.28
CA ALA A 89 2.09 -1.70 -1.55
C ALA A 89 1.53 -0.40 -2.14
N LEU A 90 0.56 0.20 -1.45
CA LEU A 90 -0.16 1.42 -1.89
C LEU A 90 0.63 2.70 -1.62
N THR A 91 1.85 2.59 -1.10
CA THR A 91 2.64 3.73 -0.63
C THR A 91 3.01 4.70 -1.73
N ARG A 92 2.97 4.34 -3.02
CA ARG A 92 3.26 5.28 -4.13
C ARG A 92 2.07 6.14 -4.55
N MET A 93 0.86 5.76 -4.19
CA MET A 93 -0.37 6.51 -4.48
C MET A 93 -0.58 7.59 -3.40
N ARG A 94 0.01 8.79 -3.58
CA ARG A 94 0.07 9.86 -2.57
C ARG A 94 -0.59 11.19 -2.99
N LYS A 95 -1.44 11.17 -4.01
CA LYS A 95 -2.09 12.39 -4.50
C LYS A 95 -3.26 12.80 -3.62
N ILE A 96 -3.35 14.09 -3.32
CA ILE A 96 -4.57 14.74 -2.83
C ILE A 96 -5.29 15.28 -4.07
N HIS A 97 -6.48 14.75 -4.37
CA HIS A 97 -7.26 15.14 -5.54
C HIS A 97 -8.11 16.38 -5.27
N GLU A 98 -8.69 16.49 -4.07
CA GLU A 98 -9.60 17.56 -3.71
C GLU A 98 -9.53 17.84 -2.20
N ILE A 99 -9.62 19.12 -1.84
CA ILE A 99 -9.92 19.57 -0.48
C ILE A 99 -11.08 20.56 -0.60
N ASN A 100 -12.23 20.20 -0.04
CA ASN A 100 -13.40 21.05 0.00
C ASN A 100 -13.62 21.53 1.44
N LEU A 101 -13.24 22.77 1.70
CA LEU A 101 -13.34 23.38 3.04
C LEU A 101 -14.78 23.71 3.43
N ARG A 102 -15.63 24.03 2.46
CA ARG A 102 -17.05 24.35 2.69
C ARG A 102 -17.79 23.11 3.21
N ASP A 103 -17.61 21.99 2.52
CA ASP A 103 -18.32 20.74 2.80
C ASP A 103 -17.51 19.80 3.71
N ARG A 104 -16.26 20.18 4.06
CA ARG A 104 -15.37 19.54 5.02
C ARG A 104 -15.01 18.09 4.66
N PHE A 105 -14.60 17.87 3.41
CA PHE A 105 -14.05 16.59 2.98
C PHE A 105 -12.79 16.77 2.13
N ALA A 106 -12.03 15.68 1.99
CA ALA A 106 -10.92 15.58 1.05
C ALA A 106 -11.00 14.26 0.30
N VAL A 107 -10.61 14.27 -0.97
CA VAL A 107 -10.44 13.06 -1.79
C VAL A 107 -8.95 12.82 -1.96
N VAL A 108 -8.46 11.71 -1.41
CA VAL A 108 -7.04 11.38 -1.35
C VAL A 108 -6.78 9.95 -1.80
N GLU A 109 -5.59 9.71 -2.34
CA GLU A 109 -5.10 8.37 -2.60
C GLU A 109 -4.71 7.63 -1.30
N PRO A 110 -4.77 6.29 -1.29
CA PRO A 110 -4.61 5.49 -0.08
C PRO A 110 -3.22 5.54 0.57
N GLY A 111 -2.20 6.00 -0.15
CA GLY A 111 -0.85 6.19 0.37
C GLY A 111 -0.59 7.57 0.98
N VAL A 112 -1.58 8.47 1.01
CA VAL A 112 -1.45 9.76 1.72
C VAL A 112 -1.40 9.52 3.23
N VAL A 113 -0.25 9.78 3.82
CA VAL A 113 -0.09 9.79 5.29
C VAL A 113 -0.76 11.02 5.88
N ASN A 114 -1.36 10.92 7.07
CA ASN A 114 -2.22 11.99 7.55
C ASN A 114 -1.46 13.32 7.77
N ILE A 115 -0.18 13.29 8.14
CA ILE A 115 0.64 14.51 8.26
C ILE A 115 0.70 15.31 6.95
N ASN A 116 0.66 14.66 5.79
CA ASN A 116 0.63 15.36 4.50
C ASN A 116 -0.71 16.06 4.28
N LEU A 117 -1.82 15.44 4.68
CA LEU A 117 -3.14 16.08 4.64
C LEU A 117 -3.22 17.24 5.64
N THR A 118 -2.71 17.06 6.86
CA THR A 118 -2.61 18.14 7.86
C THR A 118 -1.80 19.33 7.35
N ARG A 119 -0.64 19.07 6.71
CA ARG A 119 0.18 20.13 6.10
C ARG A 119 -0.54 20.82 4.94
N ALA A 120 -1.30 20.08 4.13
CA ALA A 120 -2.09 20.67 3.04
C ALA A 120 -3.24 21.57 3.54
N LEU A 121 -3.72 21.36 4.78
CA LEU A 121 -4.73 22.18 5.44
C LEU A 121 -4.15 23.37 6.22
N ALA A 122 -2.82 23.52 6.30
CA ALA A 122 -2.19 24.59 7.05
C ALA A 122 -2.68 25.97 6.59
N GLY A 123 -3.07 26.82 7.56
CA GLY A 123 -3.59 28.17 7.29
C GLY A 123 -5.06 28.23 6.85
N THR A 124 -5.75 27.09 6.67
CA THR A 124 -7.18 27.07 6.29
C THR A 124 -8.14 27.17 7.48
N GLY A 125 -7.63 27.07 8.71
CA GLY A 125 -8.43 26.93 9.93
C GLY A 125 -8.98 25.52 10.18
N PHE A 126 -8.72 24.57 9.26
CA PHE A 126 -9.07 23.17 9.42
C PHE A 126 -7.84 22.30 9.74
N HIS A 127 -8.10 21.14 10.35
CA HIS A 127 -7.09 20.14 10.71
C HIS A 127 -7.69 18.74 10.54
N TYR A 128 -6.87 17.78 10.10
CA TYR A 128 -7.26 16.38 10.04
C TYR A 128 -6.95 15.70 11.38
N ALA A 129 -7.98 15.57 12.21
CA ALA A 129 -7.86 15.17 13.62
C ALA A 129 -7.23 13.80 13.91
N PRO A 130 -7.35 12.77 13.04
CA PRO A 130 -6.66 11.51 13.29
C PRO A 130 -5.13 11.67 13.31
N ASP A 131 -4.57 11.73 14.52
CA ASP A 131 -3.15 11.89 14.84
C ASP A 131 -2.60 10.69 15.67
N PRO A 132 -2.49 9.49 15.07
CA PRO A 132 -1.86 8.33 15.69
C PRO A 132 -0.37 8.57 15.95
N SER A 133 0.16 7.93 16.99
CA SER A 133 1.58 7.98 17.39
C SER A 133 2.58 7.53 16.31
N SER A 134 2.11 6.87 15.24
CA SER A 134 2.93 6.48 14.10
C SER A 134 3.24 7.62 13.14
N GLN A 135 2.64 8.80 13.33
CA GLN A 135 2.99 9.98 12.56
C GLN A 135 4.22 10.64 13.16
N GLY A 136 5.22 10.90 12.30
CA GLY A 136 6.34 11.75 12.68
C GLY A 136 5.84 13.17 12.95
N ALA A 137 6.48 13.82 13.92
CA ALA A 137 6.26 15.23 14.23
C ALA A 137 6.43 16.15 13.00
#